data_AF-A0A5C5FML8-F1
#
_entry.id   AF-A0A5C5FML8-F1
#
_cell.length_a   1.000
_cell.length_b   1.000
_cell.length_c   1.000
_cell.angle_alpha   90.00
_cell.angle_beta   90.00
_cell.angle_gamma   90.00
#
_symmetry.space_group_name_H-M   'P 1'
#
loop_
_entity.id
_entity.type
_entity.pdbx_description
1 polymer ?
#
loop_
_entity_poly.entity_id
_entity_poly.type
_entity_poly.pdbx_seq_one_letter_code
_entity_poly.pdbx_strand_id
1 'polypeptide(L)'
;MASNKGKQPAPKLDQGPDDQLLFDDKELDRIFNQEASLVQREQEVVRVLAAFKLNPYDILDLDHMPGANAQIELSDSTKRKNLDETLQDARMLVLREVGLPRDAPDDHELLRPPKMRDPDLRERVRRKAKEIIIDDELRKRRLQKMTMIAEGAEAKRQEDALAERKRKAEEKERWEETREDRVHDWRNFNKKKKKTRKGPEVLG
;
A
#
# COMPACT_ATOMS: atom_id res chain seq x y z
N MET A 1 27.54 40.85 -95.16
CA MET A 1 27.90 41.79 -94.07
C MET A 1 26.93 41.62 -92.92
N ALA A 2 27.35 42.03 -91.73
CA ALA A 2 26.57 42.23 -90.50
C ALA A 2 26.53 41.07 -89.49
N SER A 3 27.37 41.25 -88.47
CA SER A 3 27.08 41.19 -87.04
C SER A 3 25.74 40.61 -86.55
N ASN A 4 25.92 39.80 -85.50
CA ASN A 4 25.17 39.77 -84.25
C ASN A 4 23.67 39.42 -84.32
N LYS A 5 23.34 38.22 -83.84
CA LYS A 5 22.10 37.97 -83.11
C LYS A 5 22.41 37.20 -81.84
N GLY A 6 22.33 37.91 -80.73
CA GLY A 6 22.20 37.30 -79.42
C GLY A 6 20.92 36.47 -79.33
N LYS A 7 21.01 35.36 -78.60
CA LYS A 7 19.88 34.71 -77.96
C LYS A 7 20.30 34.42 -76.53
N GLN A 8 19.74 35.19 -75.60
CA GLN A 8 19.76 34.86 -74.17
C GLN A 8 18.68 33.78 -73.87
N PRO A 9 18.47 33.38 -72.61
CA PRO A 9 19.25 32.42 -71.84
C PRO A 9 18.35 31.21 -71.45
N ALA A 10 18.93 30.13 -70.91
CA ALA A 10 18.18 29.25 -70.01
C ALA A 10 18.60 29.62 -68.58
N PRO A 11 17.65 29.95 -67.68
CA PRO A 11 17.97 30.18 -66.28
C PRO A 11 18.49 28.88 -65.70
N LYS A 12 19.72 28.89 -65.18
CA LYS A 12 20.19 27.80 -64.33
C LYS A 12 19.24 27.79 -63.14
N LEU A 13 18.59 26.65 -62.92
CA LEU A 13 17.95 26.35 -61.64
C LEU A 13 18.97 26.65 -60.57
N ASP A 14 18.71 27.72 -59.82
CA ASP A 14 19.47 28.09 -58.65
C ASP A 14 19.42 26.86 -57.73
N GLN A 15 20.55 26.16 -57.62
CA GLN A 15 20.73 25.25 -56.51
C GLN A 15 20.79 26.18 -55.31
N GLY A 16 19.63 26.36 -54.67
CA GLY A 16 19.50 27.15 -53.47
C GLY A 16 20.59 26.75 -52.48
N PRO A 17 21.05 27.70 -51.65
CA PRO A 17 22.17 27.47 -50.75
C PRO A 17 21.82 26.26 -49.90
N ASP A 18 22.63 25.21 -50.08
CA ASP A 18 22.75 23.98 -49.31
C ASP A 18 21.63 23.81 -48.28
N ASP A 19 20.74 22.85 -48.54
CA ASP A 19 19.79 22.33 -47.55
C ASP A 19 20.58 22.05 -46.27
N GLN A 20 20.56 23.01 -45.34
CA GLN A 20 21.33 22.98 -44.11
C GLN A 20 20.69 21.91 -43.25
N LEU A 21 21.06 20.65 -43.50
CA LEU A 21 20.81 19.56 -42.57
C LEU A 21 21.36 20.04 -41.22
N LEU A 22 20.46 20.10 -40.25
CA LEU A 22 20.61 20.84 -38.99
C LEU A 22 21.80 20.36 -38.12
N PHE A 23 22.54 19.34 -38.56
CA PHE A 23 23.66 18.70 -37.89
C PHE A 23 24.69 18.22 -38.94
N ASP A 24 25.99 18.43 -38.68
CA ASP A 24 27.09 17.85 -39.47
C ASP A 24 27.04 16.30 -39.35
N ASP A 25 27.39 15.56 -40.40
CA ASP A 25 27.37 14.09 -40.41
C ASP A 25 28.18 13.50 -39.22
N LYS A 26 29.26 14.18 -38.86
CA LYS A 26 30.11 13.82 -37.70
C LYS A 26 29.44 14.08 -36.35
N GLU A 27 28.52 15.03 -36.29
CA GLU A 27 27.73 15.34 -35.10
C GLU A 27 26.59 14.33 -34.94
N LEU A 28 25.95 13.93 -36.03
CA LEU A 28 24.99 12.81 -36.05
C LEU A 28 25.62 11.52 -35.56
N ASP A 29 26.82 11.17 -36.05
CA ASP A 29 27.54 9.98 -35.57
C ASP A 29 27.89 10.06 -34.08
N ARG A 30 28.20 11.25 -33.56
CA ARG A 30 28.49 11.44 -32.13
C ARG A 30 27.24 11.26 -31.27
N ILE A 31 26.12 11.85 -31.70
CA ILE A 31 24.83 11.72 -31.01
C ILE A 31 24.39 10.26 -31.02
N PHE A 32 24.48 9.59 -32.17
CA PHE A 32 24.13 8.17 -32.30
C PHE A 32 24.98 7.28 -31.38
N ASN A 33 26.28 7.53 -31.29
CA ASN A 33 27.16 6.79 -30.37
C ASN A 33 26.85 7.09 -28.88
N GLN A 34 26.44 8.32 -28.55
CA GLN A 34 26.00 8.66 -27.19
C GLN A 34 24.68 7.97 -26.84
N GLU A 35 23.72 7.93 -27.76
CA GLU A 35 22.45 7.23 -27.60
C GLU A 35 22.67 5.71 -27.47
N ALA A 36 23.52 5.11 -28.30
CA ALA A 36 23.88 3.69 -28.18
C ALA A 36 24.50 3.37 -26.80
N SER A 37 25.36 4.25 -26.29
CA SER A 37 25.96 4.11 -24.95
C SER A 37 24.94 4.30 -23.83
N LEU A 38 23.95 5.19 -24.00
CA LEU A 38 22.84 5.36 -23.06
C LEU A 38 21.94 4.12 -23.03
N VAL A 39 21.56 3.59 -24.19
CA VAL A 39 20.74 2.38 -24.31
C VAL A 39 21.45 1.18 -23.68
N GLN A 40 22.75 1.01 -23.90
CA GLN A 40 23.54 -0.04 -23.28
C GLN A 40 23.56 0.09 -21.74
N ARG A 41 23.69 1.33 -21.23
CA ARG A 41 23.64 1.63 -19.79
C ARG A 41 22.25 1.37 -19.21
N GLU A 42 21.18 1.78 -19.89
CA GLU A 42 19.81 1.53 -19.47
C GLU A 42 19.48 0.03 -19.45
N GLN A 43 19.94 -0.73 -20.45
CA GLN A 43 19.83 -2.19 -20.47
C GLN A 43 20.58 -2.84 -19.30
N GLU A 44 21.77 -2.33 -18.96
CA GLU A 44 22.52 -2.80 -17.79
C GLU A 44 21.76 -2.50 -16.49
N VAL A 45 21.20 -1.29 -16.35
CA VAL A 45 20.38 -0.89 -15.20
C VAL A 45 19.17 -1.81 -15.05
N VAL A 46 18.44 -2.10 -16.13
CA VAL A 46 17.30 -3.03 -16.12
C VAL A 46 17.74 -4.43 -15.71
N ARG A 47 18.89 -4.91 -16.22
CA ARG A 47 19.42 -6.22 -15.86
C ARG A 47 19.80 -6.28 -14.37
N VAL A 48 20.42 -5.23 -13.83
CA VAL A 48 20.77 -5.12 -12.41
C VAL A 48 19.52 -5.06 -11.53
N LEU A 49 18.51 -4.26 -11.89
CA LEU A 49 17.25 -4.19 -11.14
C LEU A 49 16.50 -5.55 -11.17
N ALA A 50 16.52 -6.25 -12.30
CA ALA A 50 15.90 -7.57 -12.42
C ALA A 50 16.65 -8.69 -11.68
N ALA A 51 17.94 -8.51 -11.37
CA ALA A 51 18.73 -9.50 -10.62
C ALA A 51 18.33 -9.56 -9.13
N PHE A 52 17.84 -8.47 -8.56
CA PHE A 52 17.35 -8.44 -7.19
C PHE A 52 15.91 -9.01 -7.13
N LYS A 53 15.80 -10.33 -6.94
CA LYS A 53 14.52 -11.06 -6.84
C LYS A 53 13.58 -10.56 -5.74
N LEU A 54 14.08 -9.78 -4.78
CA LEU A 54 13.29 -9.28 -3.66
C LEU A 54 13.83 -7.92 -3.24
N ASN A 55 13.02 -6.89 -3.45
CA ASN A 55 13.31 -5.54 -2.99
C ASN A 55 13.14 -5.50 -1.46
N PRO A 56 14.15 -5.07 -0.68
CA PRO A 56 14.07 -5.04 0.78
C PRO A 56 12.96 -4.12 1.29
N TYR A 57 12.58 -3.09 0.52
CA TYR A 57 11.47 -2.21 0.88
C TYR A 57 10.12 -2.93 0.76
N ASP A 58 9.93 -3.73 -0.29
CA ASP A 58 8.70 -4.53 -0.50
C ASP A 58 8.55 -5.61 0.59
N ILE A 59 9.65 -6.18 1.08
CA ILE A 59 9.63 -7.13 2.21
C ILE A 59 9.14 -6.46 3.50
N LEU A 60 9.47 -5.19 3.67
CA LEU A 60 9.17 -4.42 4.87
C LEU A 60 7.88 -3.59 4.73
N ASP A 61 7.18 -3.72 3.60
CA ASP A 61 6.04 -2.90 3.18
C ASP A 61 6.35 -1.40 3.33
N LEU A 62 7.54 -1.00 2.89
CA LEU A 62 7.98 0.39 2.88
C LEU A 62 7.82 0.95 1.47
N ASP A 63 7.22 2.13 1.35
CA ASP A 63 7.06 2.79 0.06
C ASP A 63 8.46 3.12 -0.51
N HIS A 64 8.72 2.64 -1.73
CA HIS A 64 10.02 2.76 -2.38
C HIS A 64 10.25 4.24 -2.72
N MET A 65 11.25 4.85 -2.07
CA MET A 65 11.63 6.29 -2.12
C MET A 65 10.87 7.24 -1.17
N PRO A 66 11.20 7.22 0.14
CA PRO A 66 10.77 8.27 1.08
C PRO A 66 11.37 9.66 0.78
N GLY A 67 12.31 9.77 -0.17
CA GLY A 67 13.04 11.00 -0.48
C GLY A 67 12.45 11.85 -1.63
N ALA A 68 11.61 11.29 -2.50
CA ALA A 68 11.11 12.03 -3.66
C ALA A 68 10.16 13.19 -3.27
N ASN A 69 9.50 13.08 -2.11
CA ASN A 69 8.51 14.05 -1.64
C ASN A 69 8.84 14.66 -0.26
N ALA A 70 9.96 14.27 0.38
CA ALA A 70 10.30 14.75 1.73
C ALA A 70 10.39 16.28 1.81
N GLN A 71 10.95 16.93 0.78
CA GLN A 71 11.01 18.39 0.74
C GLN A 71 9.62 19.03 0.68
N ILE A 72 8.71 18.45 -0.11
CA ILE A 72 7.33 18.94 -0.25
C ILE A 72 6.57 18.77 1.06
N GLU A 73 6.70 17.60 1.69
CA GLU A 73 6.01 17.31 2.95
C GLU A 73 6.56 18.11 4.13
N LEU A 74 7.88 18.34 4.19
CA LEU A 74 8.50 19.17 5.22
C LEU A 74 8.29 20.66 5.00
N SER A 75 8.06 21.09 3.75
CA SER A 75 7.73 22.49 3.45
C SER A 75 6.31 22.87 3.90
N ASP A 76 5.39 21.91 3.95
CA ASP A 76 4.01 22.13 4.40
C ASP A 76 3.92 22.02 5.92
N SER A 77 3.63 23.14 6.59
CA SER A 77 3.48 23.21 8.04
C SER A 77 2.43 22.24 8.60
N THR A 78 1.38 21.94 7.82
CA THR A 78 0.30 21.06 8.29
C THR A 78 0.78 19.61 8.31
N LYS A 79 1.46 19.18 7.26
CA LYS A 79 2.03 17.83 7.16
C LYS A 79 3.19 17.64 8.14
N ARG A 80 3.98 18.68 8.37
CA ARG A 80 5.12 18.67 9.29
C ARG A 80 4.71 18.62 10.77
N LYS A 81 3.51 19.09 11.13
CA LYS A 81 3.04 19.21 12.52
C LYS A 81 3.28 17.96 13.37
N ASN A 82 2.91 16.78 12.87
CA ASN A 82 3.06 15.53 13.61
C ASN A 82 4.54 15.19 13.90
N LEU A 83 5.43 15.52 12.95
CA LEU A 83 6.87 15.32 13.12
C LEU A 83 7.44 16.32 14.14
N ASP A 84 7.00 17.58 14.09
CA ASP A 84 7.41 18.60 15.05
C ASP A 84 6.92 18.25 16.48
N GLU A 85 5.71 17.71 16.64
CA GLU A 85 5.20 17.20 17.92
C GLU A 85 6.07 16.05 18.44
N THR A 86 6.37 15.07 17.58
CA THR A 86 7.28 13.96 17.92
C THR A 86 8.66 14.47 18.36
N LEU A 87 9.21 15.47 17.66
CA LEU A 87 10.50 16.07 18.01
C LEU A 87 10.45 16.84 19.33
N GLN A 88 9.35 17.53 19.61
CA GLN A 88 9.14 18.22 20.89
C GLN A 88 9.03 17.22 22.05
N ASP A 89 8.31 16.12 21.87
CA ASP A 89 8.19 15.05 22.87
C ASP A 89 9.54 14.36 23.10
N ALA A 90 10.27 14.05 22.03
CA ALA A 90 11.63 13.53 22.12
C ALA A 90 12.55 14.46 22.93
N ARG A 91 12.49 15.78 22.66
CA ARG A 91 13.25 16.78 23.41
C ARG A 91 12.84 16.83 24.88
N MET A 92 11.54 16.82 25.18
CA MET A 92 11.03 16.80 26.54
C MET A 92 11.56 15.58 27.33
N LEU A 93 11.55 14.40 26.70
CA LEU A 93 12.06 13.19 27.34
C LEU A 93 13.56 13.28 27.62
N VAL A 94 14.35 13.81 26.68
CA VAL A 94 15.80 14.02 26.89
C VAL A 94 16.08 15.06 27.97
N LEU A 95 15.34 16.17 28.01
CA LEU A 95 15.48 17.17 29.08
C LEU A 95 15.13 16.58 30.45
N ARG A 96 14.08 15.76 30.53
CA ARG A 96 13.70 15.05 31.75
C ARG A 96 14.80 14.10 32.23
N GLU A 97 15.47 13.39 31.32
CA GLU A 97 16.61 12.53 31.65
C GLU A 97 17.79 13.32 32.25
N VAL A 98 17.97 14.58 31.84
CA VAL A 98 19.00 15.49 32.38
C VAL A 98 18.54 16.20 33.65
N GLY A 99 17.25 16.09 34.02
CA GLY A 99 16.66 16.76 35.17
C GLY A 99 16.24 18.21 34.92
N LEU A 100 16.04 18.59 33.66
CA LEU A 100 15.57 19.92 33.26
C LEU A 100 14.07 19.95 32.99
N PRO A 101 13.40 21.09 33.24
CA PRO A 101 12.01 21.27 32.85
C PRO A 101 11.87 21.38 31.33
N ARG A 102 10.66 21.13 30.81
CA ARG A 102 10.35 21.06 29.37
C ARG A 102 10.74 22.34 28.61
N ASP A 103 10.60 23.48 29.25
CA ASP A 103 10.84 24.83 28.74
C ASP A 103 12.29 25.31 28.89
N ALA A 104 13.18 24.48 29.44
CA ALA A 104 14.58 24.83 29.57
C ALA A 104 15.17 25.24 28.21
N PRO A 105 15.92 26.35 28.12
CA PRO A 105 16.53 26.79 26.87
C PRO A 105 17.65 25.83 26.43
N ASP A 106 17.90 25.73 25.12
CA ASP A 106 18.97 24.88 24.56
C ASP A 106 20.37 25.32 25.04
N ASP A 107 20.50 26.57 25.48
CA ASP A 107 21.75 27.16 25.96
C ASP A 107 22.06 26.84 27.43
N HIS A 108 21.23 26.05 28.10
CA HIS A 108 21.41 25.69 29.50
C HIS A 108 22.74 24.97 29.74
N GLU A 109 23.44 25.30 30.82
CA GLU A 109 24.80 24.80 31.11
C GLU A 109 24.91 23.27 31.12
N LEU A 110 23.86 22.59 31.61
CA LEU A 110 23.79 21.13 31.64
C LEU A 110 23.67 20.47 30.25
N LEU A 111 23.30 21.23 29.22
CA LEU A 111 23.12 20.75 27.85
C LEU A 111 24.35 20.99 26.96
N ARG A 112 25.37 21.64 27.50
CA ARG A 112 26.61 21.96 26.81
C ARG A 112 27.81 21.20 27.38
N PRO A 113 28.88 21.02 26.60
CA PRO A 113 30.15 20.54 27.15
C PRO A 113 30.65 21.49 28.25
N PRO A 114 31.24 20.96 29.34
CA PRO A 114 31.63 19.57 29.58
C PRO A 114 30.52 18.71 30.22
N LYS A 115 29.38 19.30 30.62
CA LYS A 115 28.32 18.59 31.36
C LYS A 115 27.57 17.59 30.48
N MET A 116 27.21 18.00 29.27
CA MET A 116 26.72 17.12 28.23
C MET A 116 27.80 16.93 27.17
N ARG A 117 28.38 15.74 27.18
CA ARG A 117 29.33 15.27 26.15
C ARG A 117 28.60 14.33 25.18
N ASP A 118 29.32 13.89 24.15
CA ASP A 118 28.88 12.99 23.09
C ASP A 118 28.04 11.79 23.61
N PRO A 119 26.86 11.52 23.01
CA PRO A 119 26.21 12.33 21.98
C PRO A 119 25.69 13.66 22.54
N ASP A 120 25.77 14.72 21.74
CA ASP A 120 25.23 16.04 22.09
C ASP A 120 23.70 16.02 22.23
N LEU A 121 23.11 17.14 22.66
CA LEU A 121 21.67 17.26 22.82
C LEU A 121 20.92 16.87 21.54
N ARG A 122 21.38 17.38 20.40
CA ARG A 122 20.72 17.18 19.11
C ARG A 122 20.68 15.70 18.72
N GLU A 123 21.78 14.99 18.91
CA GLU A 123 21.87 13.56 18.59
C GLU A 123 21.03 12.72 19.57
N ARG A 124 21.00 13.08 20.86
CA ARG A 124 20.11 12.43 21.85
C ARG A 124 18.64 12.58 21.46
N VAL A 125 18.22 13.79 21.10
CA VAL A 125 16.84 14.07 20.65
C VAL A 125 16.53 13.31 19.37
N ARG A 126 17.44 13.27 18.39
CA ARG A 126 17.27 12.50 17.16
C ARG A 126 17.09 11.01 17.45
N ARG A 127 17.92 10.44 18.32
CA ARG A 127 17.81 9.02 18.73
C ARG A 127 16.47 8.75 19.40
N LYS A 128 16.04 9.62 20.31
CA LYS A 128 14.76 9.48 21.02
C LYS A 128 13.56 9.62 20.07
N ALA A 129 13.62 10.56 19.12
CA ALA A 129 12.58 10.71 18.11
C ALA A 129 12.47 9.45 17.23
N LYS A 130 13.61 8.86 16.84
CA LYS A 130 13.64 7.59 16.10
C LYS A 130 12.97 6.46 16.89
N GLU A 131 13.26 6.34 18.19
CA GLU A 131 12.64 5.35 19.07
C GLU A 131 11.11 5.53 19.11
N ILE A 132 10.62 6.76 19.32
CA ILE A 132 9.19 7.07 19.37
C ILE A 132 8.49 6.68 18.06
N ILE A 133 9.05 7.07 16.91
CA ILE A 133 8.46 6.77 15.59
C ILE A 133 8.36 5.25 15.37
N ILE A 134 9.39 4.49 15.75
CA ILE A 134 9.39 3.03 15.63
C ILE A 134 8.31 2.43 16.54
N ASP A 135 8.23 2.87 17.79
CA ASP A 135 7.26 2.34 18.75
C ASP A 135 5.81 2.65 18.35
N ASP A 136 5.55 3.85 17.82
CA ASP A 136 4.23 4.25 17.34
C ASP A 136 3.80 3.43 16.11
N GLU A 137 4.71 3.20 15.17
CA GLU A 137 4.43 2.36 14.01
C GLU A 137 4.20 0.89 14.42
N LEU A 138 5.00 0.35 15.33
CA LEU A 138 4.78 -0.99 15.89
C LEU A 138 3.42 -1.09 16.59
N ARG A 139 3.00 -0.05 17.32
CA ARG A 139 1.69 0.02 17.96
C ARG A 139 0.57 0.03 16.93
N LYS A 140 0.71 0.84 15.88
CA LYS A 140 -0.25 0.92 14.76
C LYS A 140 -0.40 -0.42 14.05
N ARG A 141 0.72 -1.09 13.71
CA ARG A 141 0.72 -2.43 13.09
C ARG A 141 0.03 -3.47 13.98
N ARG A 142 0.29 -3.46 15.29
CA ARG A 142 -0.39 -4.35 16.24
C ARG A 142 -1.88 -4.08 16.30
N LEU A 143 -2.29 -2.81 16.37
CA LEU A 143 -3.69 -2.42 16.41
C LEU A 143 -4.41 -2.84 15.13
N GLN A 144 -3.86 -2.55 13.96
CA GLN A 144 -4.41 -2.96 12.66
C GLN A 144 -4.60 -4.47 12.59
N LYS A 145 -3.58 -5.24 13.00
CA LYS A 145 -3.67 -6.71 13.04
C LYS A 145 -4.77 -7.19 13.97
N MET A 146 -4.88 -6.61 15.17
CA MET A 146 -5.92 -6.98 16.13
C MET A 146 -7.33 -6.64 15.61
N THR A 147 -7.51 -5.48 14.99
CA THR A 147 -8.78 -5.07 14.37
C THR A 147 -9.18 -6.00 13.24
N MET A 148 -8.25 -6.34 12.34
CA MET A 148 -8.52 -7.27 11.23
C MET A 148 -8.94 -8.67 11.73
N ILE A 149 -8.30 -9.16 12.80
CA ILE A 149 -8.68 -10.43 13.43
C ILE A 149 -10.07 -10.34 14.06
N ALA A 150 -10.38 -9.24 14.75
CA ALA A 150 -11.68 -9.03 15.38
C ALA A 150 -12.81 -8.92 14.34
N GLU A 151 -12.58 -8.15 13.27
CA GLU A 151 -13.51 -8.00 12.16
C GLU A 151 -13.75 -9.35 11.46
N GLY A 152 -12.71 -10.15 11.23
CA GLY A 152 -12.84 -11.49 10.67
C GLY A 152 -13.61 -12.46 11.56
N ALA A 153 -13.39 -12.39 12.89
CA ALA A 153 -14.13 -13.21 13.85
C ALA A 153 -15.61 -12.81 13.93
N GLU A 154 -15.90 -11.51 13.83
CA GLU A 154 -17.27 -11.00 13.81
C GLU A 154 -17.99 -11.34 12.50
N ALA A 155 -17.34 -11.17 11.35
CA ALA A 155 -17.87 -11.56 10.04
C ALA A 155 -18.24 -13.05 10.02
N LYS A 156 -17.36 -13.92 10.52
CA LYS A 156 -17.65 -15.36 10.63
C LYS A 156 -18.85 -15.65 11.53
N ARG A 157 -18.97 -14.94 12.68
CA ARG A 157 -20.11 -15.10 13.58
C ARG A 157 -21.42 -14.66 12.92
N GLN A 158 -21.41 -13.59 12.13
CA GLN A 158 -22.57 -13.14 11.37
C GLN A 158 -22.96 -14.14 10.28
N GLU A 159 -21.97 -14.67 9.56
CA GLU A 159 -22.18 -15.70 8.53
C GLU A 159 -22.78 -16.98 9.13
N ASP A 160 -22.21 -17.49 10.23
CA ASP A 160 -22.71 -18.67 10.94
C ASP A 160 -24.15 -18.47 11.45
N ALA A 161 -24.47 -17.29 11.98
CA ALA A 161 -25.82 -16.95 12.44
C ALA A 161 -26.83 -16.88 11.28
N LEU A 162 -26.43 -16.32 10.13
CA LEU A 162 -27.25 -16.29 8.93
C LEU A 162 -27.44 -17.70 8.34
N ALA A 163 -26.39 -18.52 8.31
CA ALA A 163 -26.45 -19.89 7.84
C ALA A 163 -27.36 -20.74 8.74
N GLU A 164 -27.27 -20.59 10.06
CA GLU A 164 -28.16 -21.28 11.01
C GLU A 164 -29.61 -20.85 10.82
N ARG A 165 -29.85 -19.54 10.65
CA ARG A 165 -31.19 -19.02 10.36
C ARG A 165 -31.74 -19.56 9.05
N LYS A 166 -30.89 -19.64 8.02
CA LYS A 166 -31.25 -20.22 6.72
C LYS A 166 -31.57 -21.70 6.85
N ARG A 167 -30.73 -22.47 7.54
CA ARG A 167 -30.95 -23.90 7.80
C ARG A 167 -32.27 -24.15 8.54
N LYS A 168 -32.55 -23.37 9.59
CA LYS A 168 -33.82 -23.46 10.33
C LYS A 168 -35.03 -23.09 9.47
N ALA A 169 -34.89 -22.09 8.59
CA ALA A 169 -35.95 -21.71 7.67
C ALA A 169 -36.24 -22.84 6.66
N GLU A 170 -35.20 -23.41 6.04
CA GLU A 170 -35.30 -24.55 5.11
C GLU A 170 -35.87 -25.80 5.80
N GLU A 171 -35.46 -26.10 7.03
CA GLU A 171 -36.00 -27.23 7.81
C GLU A 171 -37.49 -27.03 8.13
N LYS A 172 -37.88 -25.81 8.50
CA LYS A 172 -39.29 -25.46 8.74
C LYS A 172 -40.11 -25.56 7.46
N GLU A 173 -39.58 -25.09 6.34
CA GLU A 173 -40.22 -25.21 5.03
C GLU A 173 -40.43 -26.68 4.66
N ARG A 174 -39.38 -27.51 4.73
CA ARG A 174 -39.48 -28.96 4.51
C ARG A 174 -40.46 -29.66 5.45
N TRP A 175 -40.54 -29.20 6.71
CA TRP A 175 -41.53 -29.71 7.66
C TRP A 175 -42.95 -29.36 7.21
N GLU A 176 -43.23 -28.13 6.78
CA GLU A 176 -44.55 -27.75 6.27
C GLU A 176 -44.89 -28.47 4.95
N GLU A 177 -43.94 -28.66 4.04
CA GLU A 177 -44.16 -29.41 2.78
C GLU A 177 -44.59 -30.86 3.04
N THR A 178 -43.86 -31.56 3.93
CA THR A 178 -44.18 -32.95 4.29
C THR A 178 -45.35 -33.07 5.27
N ARG A 179 -46.03 -31.97 5.61
CA ARG A 179 -47.11 -31.95 6.61
C ARG A 179 -48.27 -32.83 6.21
N GLU A 180 -48.78 -32.71 4.98
CA GLU A 180 -49.96 -33.45 4.55
C GLU A 180 -49.69 -34.96 4.51
N ASP A 181 -48.51 -35.37 4.07
CA ASP A 181 -48.08 -36.77 4.09
C ASP A 181 -48.00 -37.31 5.53
N ARG A 182 -47.36 -36.56 6.44
CA ARG A 182 -47.26 -36.94 7.86
C ARG A 182 -48.62 -36.98 8.55
N VAL A 183 -49.52 -36.04 8.25
CA VAL A 183 -50.90 -36.02 8.74
C VAL A 183 -51.71 -37.18 8.15
N HIS A 184 -51.51 -37.52 6.88
CA HIS A 184 -52.13 -38.67 6.23
C HIS A 184 -51.69 -39.99 6.89
N ASP A 185 -50.39 -40.17 7.12
CA ASP A 185 -49.84 -41.33 7.83
C ASP A 185 -50.36 -41.42 9.27
N TRP A 186 -50.45 -40.29 9.98
CA TRP A 186 -51.02 -40.25 11.33
C TRP A 186 -52.52 -40.60 11.35
N ARG A 187 -53.31 -40.06 10.40
CA ARG A 187 -54.73 -40.40 10.22
C ARG A 187 -54.89 -41.91 9.98
N ASN A 188 -54.01 -42.52 9.17
CA ASN A 188 -54.03 -43.95 8.88
C ASN A 188 -53.60 -44.81 10.08
N PHE A 189 -52.61 -44.38 10.86
CA PHE A 189 -52.18 -45.04 12.10
C PHE A 189 -53.30 -45.06 13.15
N ASN A 190 -54.01 -43.94 13.32
CA ASN A 190 -55.14 -43.86 14.24
C ASN A 190 -56.32 -44.75 13.80
N LYS A 191 -56.57 -44.84 12.49
CA LYS A 191 -57.55 -45.78 11.92
C LYS A 191 -57.16 -47.24 12.19
N LYS A 192 -55.86 -47.60 12.15
CA LYS A 192 -55.38 -48.95 12.50
C LYS A 192 -55.60 -49.30 13.97
N LYS A 193 -55.45 -48.35 14.92
CA LYS A 193 -55.73 -48.57 16.35
C LYS A 193 -57.20 -48.93 16.65
N LYS A 194 -58.16 -48.54 15.79
CA LYS A 194 -59.57 -48.94 15.93
C LYS A 194 -59.86 -50.36 15.44
N LYS A 195 -58.93 -51.03 14.74
CA LYS A 195 -59.14 -52.38 14.18
C LYS A 195 -58.57 -53.54 15.02
N THR A 196 -57.86 -53.28 16.12
CA THR A 196 -57.36 -54.33 17.03
C THR A 196 -58.00 -54.24 18.41
N ARG A 197 -59.31 -54.51 18.46
CA ARG A 197 -59.98 -55.12 19.61
C ARG A 197 -60.80 -56.32 19.11
N LYS A 198 -60.12 -57.39 18.72
CA LYS A 198 -60.67 -58.75 18.86
C LYS A 198 -59.85 -59.39 19.98
N GLY A 199 -60.48 -59.58 21.13
CA GLY A 199 -59.92 -60.39 22.20
C GLY A 199 -59.76 -61.85 21.74
N PRO A 200 -58.96 -62.66 22.45
CA PRO A 200 -58.80 -64.06 22.10
C PRO A 200 -60.14 -64.78 22.23
N GLU A 201 -60.55 -65.47 21.17
CA GLU A 201 -61.73 -66.34 21.15
C GLU A 201 -61.36 -67.62 21.89
N VAL A 202 -61.77 -67.73 23.16
CA VAL A 202 -61.65 -68.94 23.95
C VAL A 202 -62.90 -69.77 23.70
N LEU A 203 -62.72 -70.94 23.08
CA LEU A 203 -63.73 -71.99 22.98
C LEU A 203 -64.00 -72.55 24.38
N GLY A 204 -65.26 -72.52 24.83
CA GLY A 204 -65.71 -73.08 26.10
C GLY A 204 -67.08 -72.57 26.50
#